data_AF-A0A7K1P1F5-F1
#
_entry.id   AF-A0A7K1P1F5-F1
#
_cell.length_a   1.000
_cell.length_b   1.000
_cell.length_c   1.000
_cell.angle_alpha   90.00
_cell.angle_beta   90.00
_cell.angle_gamma   90.00
#
_symmetry.space_group_name_H-M   'P 1'
#
loop_
_entity.id
_entity.type
_entity.pdbx_description
1 polymer ?
#
loop_
_entity_poly.entity_id
_entity_poly.type
_entity_poly.pdbx_seq_one_letter_code
_entity_poly.pdbx_strand_id
1 'polypeptide(L)'
;VTSGPTIKQRTSTPKEKEAKYKLAFGFKESGVSSAEIMIESYTLAERKSRLGVLLSPMFYEGKGNQITAIIITALVHAKDLNKHSDAEWLALIENRNTEGCYYNTLDYMDRVETTLFCDVIRKYARRLDKELEAELNDFSLSGFWARTLPKNKNEAMFIAQLLCDGGINKYGLSCAGLTENLLKDIYNNIGLAGLKEVDEHLAKSENEGEVE
;
A
#
# COMPACT_ATOMS: atom_id res chain seq x y z
N VAL A 1 36.87 -16.18 50.43
CA VAL A 1 37.11 -14.79 49.94
C VAL A 1 38.11 -14.93 48.81
N THR A 2 37.66 -14.94 47.56
CA THR A 2 37.79 -13.76 46.69
C THR A 2 36.65 -13.69 45.66
N SER A 3 36.19 -12.47 45.47
CA SER A 3 34.92 -12.08 44.85
C SER A 3 34.94 -12.23 43.33
N GLY A 4 33.79 -12.63 42.77
CA GLY A 4 33.59 -12.84 41.34
C GLY A 4 33.68 -11.56 40.49
N PRO A 5 33.76 -11.71 39.16
CA PRO A 5 33.93 -10.62 38.21
C PRO A 5 32.73 -9.65 38.19
N THR A 6 33.07 -8.37 38.21
CA THR A 6 32.23 -7.18 38.36
C THR A 6 31.27 -6.97 37.17
N ILE A 7 30.07 -6.46 37.48
CA ILE A 7 28.88 -6.21 36.62
C ILE A 7 29.13 -5.33 35.35
N LYS A 8 30.35 -4.85 35.09
CA LYS A 8 30.66 -3.91 33.99
C LYS A 8 31.27 -4.52 32.71
N GLN A 9 31.35 -5.84 32.56
CA GLN A 9 31.88 -6.49 31.35
C GLN A 9 30.89 -7.33 30.53
N ARG A 10 29.57 -7.12 30.73
CA ARG A 10 28.52 -7.78 29.92
C ARG A 10 27.63 -6.79 29.17
N THR A 11 28.20 -5.94 28.33
CA THR A 11 27.40 -5.25 27.29
C THR A 11 28.27 -4.67 26.19
N SER A 12 28.23 -5.32 25.01
CA SER A 12 28.31 -4.72 23.67
C SER A 12 28.87 -5.70 22.61
N THR A 13 28.52 -6.98 22.70
CA THR A 13 28.25 -7.69 21.43
C THR A 13 26.98 -7.06 20.88
N PRO A 14 26.95 -6.50 19.65
CA PRO A 14 25.73 -5.94 19.10
C PRO A 14 24.72 -7.08 19.03
N LYS A 15 23.70 -7.01 19.88
CA LYS A 15 22.50 -7.81 19.72
C LYS A 15 21.90 -7.39 18.38
N GLU A 16 22.10 -8.20 17.34
CA GLU A 16 21.16 -8.25 16.22
C GLU A 16 19.77 -8.52 16.82
N LYS A 17 19.05 -7.44 17.06
CA LYS A 17 17.67 -7.37 17.55
C LYS A 17 17.07 -6.22 16.76
N GLU A 18 16.16 -6.38 15.81
CA GLU A 18 15.23 -7.46 15.54
C GLU A 18 14.87 -7.46 14.04
N ALA A 19 15.08 -8.57 13.33
CA ALA A 19 14.26 -8.92 12.17
C ALA A 19 13.13 -9.84 12.63
N LYS A 20 12.41 -9.47 13.71
CA LYS A 20 11.48 -10.42 14.33
C LYS A 20 10.13 -10.49 13.64
N TYR A 21 9.61 -9.40 13.07
CA TYR A 21 8.47 -9.43 12.13
C TYR A 21 8.43 -8.14 11.32
N LYS A 22 9.10 -8.09 10.17
CA LYS A 22 8.92 -7.04 9.16
C LYS A 22 9.26 -7.71 7.84
N LEU A 23 8.34 -7.75 6.87
CA LEU A 23 8.64 -8.02 5.47
C LEU A 23 9.60 -6.91 4.99
N ALA A 24 10.87 -7.02 5.38
CA ALA A 24 11.92 -6.07 5.08
C ALA A 24 12.45 -6.43 3.71
N PHE A 25 11.93 -5.78 2.68
CA PHE A 25 12.55 -5.79 1.37
C PHE A 25 13.50 -4.58 1.26
N GLY A 26 14.69 -4.84 0.73
CA GLY A 26 15.66 -3.81 0.40
C GLY A 26 15.52 -3.46 -1.08
N PHE A 27 15.34 -2.18 -1.39
CA PHE A 27 15.40 -1.70 -2.76
C PHE A 27 16.85 -1.81 -3.24
N LYS A 28 17.06 -2.32 -4.45
CA LYS A 28 18.39 -2.40 -5.06
C LYS A 28 18.77 -1.02 -5.60
N GLU A 29 20.06 -0.72 -5.74
CA GLU A 29 20.51 0.54 -6.36
C GLU A 29 20.44 0.51 -7.91
N SER A 30 20.29 -0.67 -8.52
CA SER A 30 20.21 -0.83 -9.98
C SER A 30 19.35 -2.03 -10.39
N GLY A 31 18.78 -1.97 -11.61
CA GLY A 31 17.86 -2.99 -12.13
C GLY A 31 16.50 -3.00 -11.45
N VAL A 32 16.08 -1.84 -10.92
CA VAL A 32 14.85 -1.64 -10.14
C VAL A 32 13.68 -1.35 -11.08
N SER A 33 12.53 -1.98 -10.85
CA SER A 33 11.32 -1.64 -11.62
C SER A 33 10.81 -0.25 -11.25
N SER A 34 10.04 0.36 -12.15
CA SER A 34 9.36 1.63 -11.92
C SER A 34 8.38 1.50 -10.76
N ALA A 35 7.72 0.34 -10.65
CA ALA A 35 6.91 -0.03 -9.50
C ALA A 35 7.71 0.02 -8.20
N GLU A 36 8.90 -0.60 -8.16
CA GLU A 36 9.77 -0.57 -6.98
C GLU A 36 10.22 0.85 -6.63
N ILE A 37 10.60 1.70 -7.60
CA ILE A 37 10.97 3.11 -7.38
C ILE A 37 9.80 3.90 -6.77
N MET A 38 8.59 3.68 -7.29
CA MET A 38 7.39 4.34 -6.78
C MET A 38 7.00 3.85 -5.39
N ILE A 39 7.15 2.55 -5.13
CA ILE A 39 6.96 1.96 -3.79
C ILE A 39 7.94 2.58 -2.80
N GLU A 40 9.22 2.68 -3.17
CA GLU A 40 10.25 3.32 -2.35
C GLU A 40 9.89 4.78 -2.07
N SER A 41 9.59 5.56 -3.11
CA SER A 41 9.22 6.97 -3.00
C SER A 41 8.00 7.17 -2.09
N TYR A 42 6.97 6.34 -2.24
CA TYR A 42 5.75 6.37 -1.42
C TYR A 42 6.03 5.98 0.03
N THR A 43 6.83 4.94 0.25
CA THR A 43 7.13 4.42 1.60
C THR A 43 8.01 5.39 2.41
N LEU A 44 8.98 6.04 1.75
CA LEU A 44 9.91 6.97 2.37
C LEU A 44 9.36 8.40 2.52
N ALA A 45 8.36 8.78 1.72
CA ALA A 45 7.76 10.11 1.82
C ALA A 45 7.09 10.36 3.17
N GLU A 46 7.20 11.60 3.65
CA GLU A 46 6.42 12.11 4.77
C GLU A 46 4.93 11.88 4.52
N ARG A 47 4.17 11.55 5.57
CA ARG A 47 2.75 11.19 5.46
C ARG A 47 1.94 12.16 4.59
N LYS A 48 2.11 13.47 4.81
CA LYS A 48 1.40 14.54 4.08
C LYS A 48 1.73 14.60 2.58
N SER A 49 2.90 14.10 2.19
CA SER A 49 3.39 14.14 0.80
C SER A 49 3.10 12.85 0.04
N ARG A 50 2.72 11.75 0.73
CA ARG A 50 2.51 10.44 0.12
C ARG A 50 1.47 10.44 -1.00
N LEU A 51 0.36 11.17 -0.82
CA LEU A 51 -0.65 11.28 -1.88
C LEU A 51 -0.09 12.03 -3.10
N GLY A 52 0.62 13.13 -2.88
CA GLY A 52 1.27 13.88 -3.97
C GLY A 52 2.29 13.04 -4.75
N VAL A 53 3.06 12.19 -4.05
CA VAL A 53 3.98 11.24 -4.69
C VAL A 53 3.22 10.26 -5.58
N LEU A 54 2.10 9.69 -5.10
CA LEU A 54 1.28 8.78 -5.91
C LEU A 54 0.66 9.49 -7.12
N LEU A 55 0.27 10.76 -7.02
CA LEU A 55 -0.34 11.46 -8.15
C LEU A 55 0.68 11.85 -9.24
N SER A 56 1.97 11.96 -8.90
CA SER A 56 3.02 12.45 -9.82
C SER A 56 3.10 11.69 -11.16
N PRO A 57 3.12 10.34 -11.20
CA PRO A 57 3.14 9.61 -12.48
C PRO A 57 1.94 9.88 -13.38
N MET A 58 0.79 10.26 -12.81
CA MET A 58 -0.42 10.55 -13.59
C MET A 58 -0.36 11.90 -14.32
N PHE A 59 0.42 12.85 -13.82
CA PHE A 59 0.55 14.20 -14.41
C PHE A 59 1.73 14.33 -15.38
N TYR A 60 2.76 13.50 -15.23
CA TYR A 60 4.00 13.61 -16.00
C TYR A 60 4.24 12.45 -16.97
N GLU A 61 3.17 11.71 -17.34
CA GLU A 61 3.24 10.50 -18.17
C GLU A 61 4.36 9.54 -17.71
N GLY A 62 4.50 9.42 -16.39
CA GLY A 62 5.61 8.73 -15.75
C GLY A 62 5.37 7.22 -15.69
N LYS A 63 6.46 6.45 -15.76
CA LYS A 63 6.42 5.02 -15.41
C LYS A 63 5.97 4.85 -13.95
N GLY A 64 5.20 3.80 -13.66
CA GLY A 64 4.67 3.54 -12.30
C GLY A 64 3.25 4.04 -12.06
N ASN A 65 2.52 4.40 -13.12
CA ASN A 65 1.08 4.65 -13.08
C ASN A 65 0.29 3.39 -12.66
N GLN A 66 0.75 2.18 -12.99
CA GLN A 66 0.08 0.93 -12.59
C GLN A 66 0.09 0.75 -11.08
N ILE A 67 1.28 0.83 -10.45
CA ILE A 67 1.40 0.69 -9.01
C ILE A 67 0.67 1.80 -8.27
N THR A 68 0.64 3.01 -8.82
CA THR A 68 -0.15 4.14 -8.29
C THR A 68 -1.63 3.79 -8.23
N ALA A 69 -2.21 3.32 -9.33
CA ALA A 69 -3.62 2.94 -9.39
C ALA A 69 -3.95 1.81 -8.40
N ILE A 70 -3.06 0.83 -8.29
CA ILE A 70 -3.18 -0.30 -7.35
C ILE A 70 -3.14 0.19 -5.89
N ILE A 71 -2.17 1.04 -5.54
CA ILE A 71 -2.05 1.61 -4.19
C ILE A 71 -3.32 2.41 -3.85
N ILE A 72 -3.74 3.34 -4.71
CA ILE A 72 -4.94 4.15 -4.46
C ILE A 72 -6.17 3.27 -4.26
N THR A 73 -6.34 2.24 -5.10
CA THR A 73 -7.47 1.31 -4.98
C THR A 73 -7.44 0.53 -3.66
N ALA A 74 -6.28 0.01 -3.26
CA ALA A 74 -6.14 -0.68 -1.98
C ALA A 74 -6.47 0.25 -0.80
N LEU A 75 -6.04 1.51 -0.87
CA LEU A 75 -6.29 2.49 0.19
C LEU A 75 -7.78 2.84 0.31
N VAL A 76 -8.51 2.96 -0.81
CA VAL A 76 -9.97 3.17 -0.80
C VAL A 76 -10.69 2.02 -0.06
N HIS A 77 -10.16 0.80 -0.11
CA HIS A 77 -10.78 -0.40 0.45
C HIS A 77 -10.12 -0.94 1.73
N ALA A 78 -9.13 -0.26 2.30
CA ALA A 78 -8.25 -0.85 3.32
C ALA A 78 -8.95 -1.39 4.57
N LYS A 79 -10.09 -0.83 4.98
CA LYS A 79 -10.85 -1.33 6.14
C LYS A 79 -11.38 -2.76 5.92
N ASP A 80 -11.55 -3.14 4.67
CA ASP A 80 -12.20 -4.37 4.26
C ASP A 80 -11.22 -5.42 3.71
N LEU A 81 -9.95 -5.06 3.50
CA LEU A 81 -8.92 -5.94 2.90
C LEU A 81 -8.29 -6.93 3.89
N ASN A 82 -8.46 -6.69 5.19
CA ASN A 82 -7.87 -7.40 6.33
C ASN A 82 -8.36 -8.87 6.51
N LYS A 83 -8.31 -9.69 5.47
CA LYS A 83 -8.81 -11.09 5.50
C LYS A 83 -7.72 -12.12 5.83
N HIS A 84 -6.45 -11.77 5.61
CA HIS A 84 -5.29 -12.63 5.88
C HIS A 84 -4.21 -11.84 6.61
N SER A 85 -3.50 -12.53 7.51
CA SER A 85 -2.39 -12.00 8.30
C SER A 85 -1.10 -11.88 7.47
N ASP A 86 -0.19 -11.02 7.93
CA ASP A 86 1.16 -10.89 7.37
C ASP A 86 1.89 -12.26 7.24
N ALA A 87 1.71 -13.15 8.21
CA ALA A 87 2.38 -14.46 8.23
C ALA A 87 1.84 -15.40 7.14
N GLU A 88 0.53 -15.39 6.90
CA GLU A 88 -0.10 -16.18 5.84
C GLU A 88 0.34 -15.68 4.45
N TRP A 89 0.40 -14.36 4.25
CA TRP A 89 0.92 -13.76 3.04
C TRP A 89 2.40 -14.08 2.80
N LEU A 90 3.23 -13.96 3.84
CA LEU A 90 4.65 -14.30 3.74
C LEU A 90 4.84 -15.79 3.40
N ALA A 91 4.11 -16.67 4.07
CA ALA A 91 4.15 -18.11 3.80
C ALA A 91 3.75 -18.41 2.35
N LEU A 92 2.73 -17.72 1.80
CA LEU A 92 2.38 -17.82 0.39
C LEU A 92 3.54 -17.39 -0.51
N ILE A 93 4.11 -16.21 -0.29
CA ILE A 93 5.17 -15.64 -1.15
C ILE A 93 6.42 -16.52 -1.15
N GLU A 94 6.80 -17.08 0.01
CA GLU A 94 7.97 -17.95 0.15
C GLU A 94 7.79 -19.31 -0.56
N ASN A 95 6.56 -19.85 -0.59
CA ASN A 95 6.32 -21.23 -1.03
C ASN A 95 5.58 -21.37 -2.37
N ARG A 96 5.09 -20.28 -2.98
CA ARG A 96 4.33 -20.35 -4.25
C ARG A 96 5.22 -20.70 -5.44
N ASN A 97 4.63 -21.37 -6.43
CA ASN A 97 5.26 -21.56 -7.74
C ASN A 97 5.22 -20.25 -8.55
N THR A 98 6.38 -19.67 -8.83
CA THR A 98 6.48 -18.41 -9.58
C THR A 98 6.43 -18.56 -11.10
N GLU A 99 6.49 -19.78 -11.63
CA GLU A 99 6.35 -20.03 -13.08
C GLU A 99 4.90 -19.89 -13.56
N GLY A 100 3.92 -20.05 -12.66
CA GLY A 100 2.50 -19.90 -12.96
C GLY A 100 1.94 -18.49 -12.72
N CYS A 101 2.78 -17.51 -12.39
CA CYS A 101 2.35 -16.12 -12.18
C CYS A 101 1.98 -15.46 -13.52
N TYR A 102 0.89 -14.70 -13.55
CA TYR A 102 0.45 -13.98 -14.76
C TYR A 102 1.43 -12.89 -15.19
N TYR A 103 2.14 -12.30 -14.22
CA TYR A 103 2.99 -11.12 -14.44
C TYR A 103 4.39 -11.35 -13.87
N ASN A 104 5.40 -10.92 -14.61
CA ASN A 104 6.77 -10.85 -14.07
C ASN A 104 6.93 -9.67 -13.11
N THR A 105 6.39 -8.51 -13.50
CA THR A 105 6.39 -7.25 -12.77
C THR A 105 5.10 -6.48 -13.10
N LEU A 106 4.65 -5.64 -12.18
CA LEU A 106 3.53 -4.72 -12.36
C LEU A 106 3.82 -3.67 -13.46
N ASP A 107 5.08 -3.39 -13.77
CA ASP A 107 5.48 -2.45 -14.83
C ASP A 107 4.98 -2.86 -16.23
N TYR A 108 4.78 -4.16 -16.45
CA TYR A 108 4.34 -4.68 -17.73
C TYR A 108 2.82 -4.69 -17.89
N MET A 109 2.08 -4.35 -16.83
CA MET A 109 0.62 -4.29 -16.92
C MET A 109 0.20 -3.16 -17.85
N ASP A 110 -0.60 -3.51 -18.85
CA ASP A 110 -1.28 -2.51 -19.66
C ASP A 110 -2.45 -1.88 -18.87
N ARG A 111 -3.18 -0.96 -19.51
CA ARG A 111 -4.35 -0.29 -18.90
C ARG A 111 -5.42 -1.30 -18.47
N VAL A 112 -5.67 -2.34 -19.26
CA VAL A 112 -6.72 -3.33 -19.01
C VAL A 112 -6.32 -4.21 -17.83
N GLU A 113 -5.09 -4.73 -17.84
CA GLU A 113 -4.55 -5.56 -16.77
C GLU A 113 -4.49 -4.80 -15.44
N THR A 114 -4.06 -3.54 -15.47
CA THR A 114 -4.07 -2.66 -14.28
C THR A 114 -5.49 -2.50 -13.74
N THR A 115 -6.45 -2.24 -14.62
CA THR A 115 -7.86 -2.07 -14.24
C THR A 115 -8.43 -3.36 -13.63
N LEU A 116 -8.12 -4.51 -14.21
CA LEU A 116 -8.54 -5.82 -13.70
C LEU A 116 -7.92 -6.11 -12.33
N PHE A 117 -6.66 -5.77 -12.12
CA PHE A 117 -6.00 -5.94 -10.82
C PHE A 117 -6.65 -5.05 -9.74
N CYS A 118 -6.97 -3.79 -10.07
CA CYS A 118 -7.73 -2.91 -9.18
C CYS A 118 -9.13 -3.49 -8.88
N ASP A 119 -9.82 -4.06 -9.87
CA ASP A 119 -11.12 -4.70 -9.65
C ASP A 119 -11.03 -5.94 -8.76
N VAL A 120 -9.95 -6.72 -8.88
CA VAL A 120 -9.63 -7.85 -7.99
C VAL A 120 -9.52 -7.39 -6.54
N ILE A 121 -8.81 -6.29 -6.27
CA ILE A 121 -8.70 -5.72 -4.92
C ILE A 121 -10.08 -5.29 -4.39
N ARG A 122 -10.85 -4.59 -5.22
CA ARG A 122 -12.23 -4.16 -4.88
C ARG A 122 -13.13 -5.34 -4.54
N LYS A 123 -13.10 -6.40 -5.34
CA LYS A 123 -13.89 -7.63 -5.15
C LYS A 123 -13.46 -8.39 -3.89
N TYR A 124 -12.14 -8.51 -3.68
CA TYR A 124 -11.57 -9.14 -2.50
C TYR A 124 -11.98 -8.43 -1.20
N ALA A 125 -11.99 -7.08 -1.20
CA ALA A 125 -12.51 -6.28 -0.10
C ALA A 125 -14.01 -6.54 0.16
N ARG A 126 -14.81 -6.55 -0.91
CA ARG A 126 -16.28 -6.71 -0.86
C ARG A 126 -16.77 -8.12 -0.51
N ARG A 127 -15.88 -9.10 -0.39
CA ARG A 127 -16.18 -10.51 -0.05
C ARG A 127 -16.90 -10.72 1.31
N LEU A 128 -17.32 -9.67 1.99
CA LEU A 128 -18.27 -9.72 3.12
C LEU A 128 -19.71 -10.06 2.68
N ASP A 129 -20.02 -9.96 1.39
CA ASP A 129 -21.33 -10.32 0.85
C ASP A 129 -21.35 -11.80 0.42
N LYS A 130 -22.17 -12.60 1.11
CA LYS A 130 -22.27 -14.06 0.93
C LYS A 130 -22.77 -14.46 -0.46
N GLU A 131 -23.51 -13.59 -1.16
CA GLU A 131 -23.92 -13.83 -2.54
C GLU A 131 -22.75 -13.64 -3.52
N LEU A 132 -21.90 -12.64 -3.26
CA LEU A 132 -20.68 -12.38 -4.03
C LEU A 132 -19.63 -13.49 -3.88
N GLU A 133 -19.56 -14.16 -2.72
CA GLU A 133 -18.62 -15.25 -2.47
C GLU A 133 -18.82 -16.46 -3.38
N ALA A 134 -20.07 -16.77 -3.75
CA ALA A 134 -20.40 -17.92 -4.60
C ALA A 134 -20.09 -17.67 -6.09
N GLU A 135 -20.12 -16.41 -6.55
CA GLU A 135 -19.90 -16.04 -7.95
C GLU A 135 -18.44 -15.66 -8.29
N LEU A 136 -17.65 -15.15 -7.33
CA LEU A 136 -16.43 -14.39 -7.65
C LEU A 136 -15.10 -15.16 -7.73
N ASN A 137 -15.12 -16.48 -7.83
CA ASN A 137 -13.94 -17.35 -7.72
C ASN A 137 -13.30 -17.36 -6.32
N ASP A 138 -12.61 -18.47 -6.05
CA ASP A 138 -11.84 -18.69 -4.82
C ASP A 138 -10.65 -17.73 -4.74
N PHE A 139 -10.76 -16.63 -3.96
CA PHE A 139 -9.64 -15.77 -3.58
C PHE A 139 -8.65 -16.42 -2.59
N SER A 140 -8.44 -17.74 -2.67
CA SER A 140 -7.49 -18.45 -1.81
C SER A 140 -6.06 -17.96 -2.03
N LEU A 141 -5.29 -17.98 -0.95
CA LEU A 141 -3.86 -17.71 -0.99
C LEU A 141 -3.14 -18.66 -1.95
N SER A 142 -3.34 -19.97 -1.80
CA SER A 142 -2.66 -21.00 -2.58
C SER A 142 -3.16 -21.15 -4.02
N GLY A 143 -4.35 -20.64 -4.37
CA GLY A 143 -4.93 -20.76 -5.69
C GLY A 143 -4.89 -19.47 -6.51
N PHE A 144 -5.69 -18.48 -6.12
CA PHE A 144 -5.84 -17.23 -6.86
C PHE A 144 -4.66 -16.29 -6.63
N TRP A 145 -4.33 -16.00 -5.38
CA TRP A 145 -3.26 -15.03 -5.07
C TRP A 145 -1.87 -15.56 -5.42
N ALA A 146 -1.66 -16.88 -5.38
CA ALA A 146 -0.42 -17.52 -5.83
C ALA A 146 -0.06 -17.17 -7.28
N ARG A 147 -1.06 -17.03 -8.16
CA ARG A 147 -0.87 -16.72 -9.59
C ARG A 147 -1.01 -15.24 -9.91
N THR A 148 -1.80 -14.53 -9.12
CA THR A 148 -2.12 -13.10 -9.33
C THR A 148 -1.01 -12.18 -8.86
N LEU A 149 -0.32 -12.50 -7.75
CA LEU A 149 0.83 -11.70 -7.31
C LEU A 149 1.97 -11.78 -8.35
N PRO A 150 2.70 -10.67 -8.61
CA PRO A 150 3.77 -10.65 -9.60
C PRO A 150 4.93 -11.58 -9.19
N LYS A 151 5.67 -12.10 -10.17
CA LYS A 151 6.87 -12.91 -9.92
C LYS A 151 7.94 -12.16 -9.14
N ASN A 152 8.08 -10.85 -9.36
CA ASN A 152 8.97 -10.00 -8.57
C ASN A 152 8.58 -10.08 -7.09
N LYS A 153 9.48 -10.66 -6.28
CA LYS A 153 9.24 -10.90 -4.85
C LYS A 153 8.99 -9.59 -4.09
N ASN A 154 9.70 -8.51 -4.41
CA ASN A 154 9.56 -7.23 -3.73
C ASN A 154 8.19 -6.59 -4.00
N GLU A 155 7.76 -6.58 -5.25
CA GLU A 155 6.43 -6.09 -5.62
C GLU A 155 5.33 -6.94 -4.97
N ALA A 156 5.48 -8.26 -4.96
CA ALA A 156 4.51 -9.14 -4.32
C ALA A 156 4.44 -8.95 -2.80
N MET A 157 5.58 -8.75 -2.13
CA MET A 157 5.64 -8.43 -0.71
C MET A 157 4.96 -7.09 -0.41
N PHE A 158 5.14 -6.10 -1.28
CA PHE A 158 4.47 -4.81 -1.13
C PHE A 158 2.95 -4.93 -1.29
N ILE A 159 2.48 -5.61 -2.34
CA ILE A 159 1.03 -5.85 -2.51
C ILE A 159 0.45 -6.60 -1.31
N ALA A 160 1.13 -7.64 -0.82
CA ALA A 160 0.69 -8.35 0.38
C ALA A 160 0.58 -7.43 1.61
N GLN A 161 1.50 -6.48 1.79
CA GLN A 161 1.40 -5.48 2.88
C GLN A 161 0.22 -4.51 2.73
N LEU A 162 -0.26 -4.27 1.50
CA LEU A 162 -1.45 -3.46 1.27
C LEU A 162 -2.74 -4.24 1.59
N LEU A 163 -2.71 -5.56 1.41
CA LEU A 163 -3.87 -6.46 1.53
C LEU A 163 -3.95 -7.18 2.89
N CYS A 164 -2.91 -7.12 3.71
CA CYS A 164 -2.90 -7.78 5.02
C CYS A 164 -3.75 -7.02 6.04
N ASP A 165 -4.01 -7.66 7.18
CA ASP A 165 -4.75 -7.09 8.32
C ASP A 165 -4.09 -5.87 9.00
N GLY A 166 -2.95 -5.42 8.50
CA GLY A 166 -2.23 -4.25 9.01
C GLY A 166 -1.64 -4.47 10.40
N GLY A 167 -1.55 -5.72 10.87
CA GLY A 167 -1.03 -6.07 12.20
C GLY A 167 0.38 -5.56 12.45
N ILE A 168 1.28 -5.59 11.44
CA ILE A 168 2.64 -5.05 11.55
C ILE A 168 3.10 -4.39 10.23
N ASN A 169 2.78 -3.11 10.05
CA ASN A 169 3.29 -2.32 8.93
C ASN A 169 4.50 -1.46 9.34
N LYS A 170 5.71 -1.83 8.90
CA LYS A 170 6.96 -1.07 9.16
C LYS A 170 6.89 0.40 8.70
N TYR A 171 6.16 0.67 7.63
CA TYR A 171 6.09 1.99 6.99
C TYR A 171 4.82 2.77 7.36
N GLY A 172 3.97 2.21 8.24
CA GLY A 172 2.69 2.80 8.62
C GLY A 172 1.79 3.09 7.42
N LEU A 173 1.74 2.19 6.43
CA LEU A 173 0.89 2.34 5.22
C LEU A 173 -0.60 2.07 5.51
N SER A 174 -1.04 2.19 6.77
CA SER A 174 -2.44 2.00 7.13
C SER A 174 -3.28 3.20 6.68
N CYS A 175 -4.55 2.92 6.33
CA CYS A 175 -5.51 3.97 6.01
C CYS A 175 -5.90 4.90 7.16
N ALA A 176 -5.39 4.68 8.37
CA ALA A 176 -5.50 5.65 9.45
C ALA A 176 -4.93 7.03 9.06
N GLY A 177 -4.01 7.06 8.10
CA GLY A 177 -3.45 8.28 7.51
C GLY A 177 -3.90 8.58 6.07
N LEU A 178 -4.93 7.89 5.53
CA LEU A 178 -5.56 8.17 4.22
C LEU A 178 -7.07 8.46 4.31
N THR A 179 -7.57 8.51 5.54
CA THR A 179 -8.94 8.90 5.89
C THR A 179 -8.95 10.37 6.35
N GLU A 180 -9.89 10.80 7.19
CA GLU A 180 -10.09 12.20 7.58
C GLU A 180 -8.81 12.95 8.02
N ASN A 181 -7.84 12.25 8.59
CA ASN A 181 -6.53 12.81 8.98
C ASN A 181 -5.64 13.18 7.80
N LEU A 182 -5.70 12.46 6.67
CA LEU A 182 -4.97 12.83 5.45
C LEU A 182 -5.46 14.14 4.89
N LEU A 183 -6.78 14.29 4.78
CA LEU A 183 -7.38 15.50 4.28
C LEU A 183 -7.02 16.66 5.21
N LYS A 184 -7.10 16.48 6.53
CA LYS A 184 -6.63 17.48 7.51
C LYS A 184 -5.16 17.85 7.32
N ASP A 185 -4.29 16.87 7.11
CA ASP A 185 -2.86 17.09 6.85
C ASP A 185 -2.62 17.79 5.50
N ILE A 186 -3.43 17.49 4.49
CA ILE A 186 -3.35 18.07 3.14
C ILE A 186 -3.91 19.50 3.11
N TYR A 187 -5.09 19.75 3.66
CA TYR A 187 -5.71 21.08 3.71
C TYR A 187 -4.76 22.10 4.36
N ASN A 188 -4.19 21.74 5.51
CA ASN A 188 -3.29 22.62 6.25
C ASN A 188 -1.92 22.84 5.57
N ASN A 189 -1.47 21.92 4.71
CA ASN A 189 -0.13 22.03 4.08
C ASN A 189 -0.16 22.49 2.62
N ILE A 190 -1.24 22.24 1.87
CA ILE A 190 -1.35 22.58 0.44
C ILE A 190 -2.15 23.88 0.24
N GLY A 191 -2.75 24.44 1.31
CA GLY A 191 -3.54 25.66 1.21
C GLY A 191 -4.81 25.48 0.36
N LEU A 192 -5.35 24.25 0.34
CA LEU A 192 -6.61 23.96 -0.32
C LEU A 192 -7.75 24.55 0.51
N ALA A 193 -8.72 25.16 -0.15
CA ALA A 193 -9.89 25.74 0.51
C ALA A 193 -10.69 24.64 1.22
N GLY A 194 -11.00 24.85 2.50
CA GLY A 194 -11.81 23.90 3.26
C GLY A 194 -13.23 23.79 2.68
N LEU A 195 -13.93 22.68 2.96
CA LEU A 195 -15.34 22.50 2.55
C LEU A 195 -16.22 23.70 2.88
N LYS A 196 -16.03 24.30 4.08
CA LYS A 196 -16.77 25.52 4.49
C LYS A 196 -16.41 26.76 3.68
N GLU A 197 -15.13 26.96 3.35
CA GLU A 197 -14.72 28.09 2.52
C GLU A 197 -15.27 27.96 1.09
N VAL A 198 -15.30 26.73 0.57
CA VAL A 198 -15.87 26.43 -0.75
C VAL A 198 -17.39 26.64 -0.74
N ASP A 199 -18.10 26.15 0.29
CA ASP A 199 -19.54 26.36 0.45
C ASP A 199 -19.89 27.85 0.62
N GLU A 200 -19.11 28.61 1.41
CA GLU A 200 -19.30 30.06 1.54
C GLU A 200 -19.04 30.80 0.21
N HIS A 201 -18.05 30.37 -0.57
CA HIS A 201 -17.77 30.95 -1.86
C HIS A 201 -18.86 30.62 -2.89
N LEU A 202 -19.36 29.39 -2.92
CA LEU A 202 -20.49 28.96 -3.75
C LEU A 202 -21.77 29.71 -3.38
N ALA A 203 -22.08 29.82 -2.08
CA ALA A 203 -23.25 30.57 -1.61
C ALA A 203 -23.16 32.07 -1.94
N LYS A 204 -21.96 32.67 -1.93
CA LYS A 204 -21.77 34.04 -2.41
C LYS A 204 -21.99 34.15 -3.92
N SER A 205 -21.44 33.22 -4.70
CA SER A 205 -21.60 33.21 -6.16
C SER A 205 -23.04 32.96 -6.60
N GLU A 206 -23.83 32.19 -5.86
CA GLU A 206 -25.27 32.00 -6.12
C GLU A 206 -26.09 33.26 -5.81
N ASN A 207 -25.73 34.01 -4.76
CA ASN A 207 -26.38 35.29 -4.44
C ASN A 207 -26.00 36.44 -5.40
N GLU A 208 -24.85 36.35 -6.08
CA GLU A 208 -24.42 37.32 -7.10
C GLU A 208 -25.10 37.09 -8.46
N GLY A 209 -25.74 35.93 -8.68
CA GLY A 209 -26.46 35.59 -9.91
C GLY A 209 -27.93 36.03 -9.95
N GLU A 210 -28.49 36.56 -8.87
CA GLU A 210 -29.89 37.03 -8.79
C GLU A 210 -30.05 38.55 -8.92
N VAL A 211 -29.00 39.28 -9.33
CA VAL A 211 -29.08 40.72 -9.63
C VAL A 211 -29.04 40.94 -11.14
N GLU A 212 -30.16 40.69 -11.80
CA GLU A 212 -30.48 41.23 -13.14
C GLU A 212 -31.88 41.87 -13.15
#